data_AF-X0Z633-F1
#
_entry.id   AF-X0Z633-F1
#
_cell.length_a   1.000
_cell.length_b   1.000
_cell.length_c   1.000
_cell.angle_alpha   90.00
_cell.angle_beta   90.00
_cell.angle_gamma   90.00
#
_symmetry.space_group_name_H-M   'P 1'
#
loop_
_entity.id
_entity.type
_entity.pdbx_description
1 polymer ?
#
loop_
_entity_poly.entity_id
_entity_poly.type
_entity_poly.pdbx_seq_one_letter_code
_entity_poly.pdbx_strand_id
1 'polypeptide(L)'
;MELESHKEITDNYILKYKPLVKNIAYKFKNSGEPLEDLEQLGYIGLINAINLYNRQRNVKFETYASWFISGEIRHYIRDRHQAIKIPHWITELNRKIDEFIVKYKQETKQIPFLKFLLKNIRFR
;
A
#
# COMPACT_ATOMS: atom_id res chain seq x y z
N MET A 1 -31.94 16.12 4.77
CA MET A 1 -32.56 14.78 4.99
C MET A 1 -31.96 13.71 4.09
N GLU A 2 -32.06 13.76 2.75
CA GLU A 2 -31.41 12.75 1.87
C GLU A 2 -29.86 12.82 1.89
N LEU A 3 -29.28 14.02 2.01
CA LEU A 3 -27.83 14.22 2.15
C LEU A 3 -27.28 13.71 3.49
N GLU A 4 -28.05 13.83 4.57
CA GLU A 4 -27.70 13.29 5.90
C GLU A 4 -27.61 11.76 5.86
N SER A 5 -28.59 11.09 5.23
CA SER A 5 -28.62 9.62 5.19
C SER A 5 -27.48 9.04 4.35
N HIS A 6 -27.11 9.71 3.24
CA HIS A 6 -25.97 9.29 2.43
C HIS A 6 -24.64 9.44 3.18
N LYS A 7 -24.50 10.51 3.97
CA LYS A 7 -23.32 10.72 4.83
C LYS A 7 -23.20 9.64 5.89
N GLU A 8 -24.28 9.34 6.61
CA GLU A 8 -24.27 8.30 7.65
C GLU A 8 -23.93 6.91 7.10
N ILE A 9 -24.46 6.56 5.92
CA ILE A 9 -24.12 5.30 5.23
C ILE A 9 -22.64 5.27 4.88
N THR A 10 -22.10 6.38 4.36
CA THR A 10 -20.69 6.49 3.99
C THR A 10 -19.80 6.34 5.21
N ASP A 11 -20.13 7.01 6.32
CA ASP A 11 -19.36 6.95 7.57
C ASP A 11 -19.37 5.53 8.16
N ASN A 12 -20.51 4.85 8.15
CA ASN A 12 -20.61 3.45 8.58
C ASN A 12 -19.72 2.53 7.74
N TYR A 13 -19.74 2.70 6.41
CA TYR A 13 -18.90 1.93 5.51
C TYR A 13 -17.41 2.22 5.72
N ILE A 14 -17.02 3.47 5.95
CA ILE A 14 -15.63 3.85 6.25
C ILE A 14 -15.17 3.12 7.52
N LEU A 15 -15.98 3.15 8.59
CA LEU A 15 -15.66 2.47 9.84
C LEU A 15 -15.56 0.94 9.65
N LYS A 16 -16.50 0.35 8.90
CA LYS A 16 -16.51 -1.09 8.60
C LYS A 16 -15.27 -1.55 7.84
N TYR A 17 -14.84 -0.77 6.83
CA TYR A 17 -13.73 -1.14 5.95
C TYR A 17 -12.38 -0.53 6.34
N LYS A 18 -12.31 0.18 7.47
CA LYS A 18 -11.05 0.66 8.06
C LYS A 18 -9.95 -0.41 8.15
N PRO A 19 -10.20 -1.65 8.62
CA PRO A 19 -9.16 -2.68 8.64
C PRO A 19 -8.63 -3.04 7.24
N LEU A 20 -9.48 -3.01 6.21
CA LEU A 20 -9.08 -3.28 4.83
C LEU A 20 -8.11 -2.20 4.33
N VAL A 21 -8.44 -0.93 4.57
CA VAL A 21 -7.58 0.21 4.22
C VAL A 21 -6.21 0.07 4.87
N LYS A 22 -6.17 -0.16 6.20
CA LYS A 22 -4.92 -0.34 6.95
C LYS A 22 -4.09 -1.51 6.42
N ASN A 23 -4.71 -2.65 6.18
CA ASN A 23 -4.03 -3.84 5.66
C ASN A 23 -3.44 -3.61 4.26
N ILE A 24 -4.11 -2.83 3.41
CA ILE A 24 -3.59 -2.51 2.08
C ILE A 24 -2.47 -1.47 2.19
N ALA A 25 -2.67 -0.38 2.94
CA ALA A 25 -1.67 0.67 3.15
C ALA A 25 -0.37 0.12 3.73
N TYR A 26 -0.45 -0.82 4.68
CA TYR A 26 0.73 -1.46 5.28
C TYR A 26 1.61 -2.20 4.26
N LYS A 27 1.05 -2.68 3.14
CA LYS A 27 1.84 -3.30 2.05
C LYS A 27 2.76 -2.30 1.36
N PHE A 28 2.45 -1.00 1.46
CA PHE A 28 3.22 0.09 0.87
C PHE A 28 4.10 0.83 1.88
N LYS A 29 4.21 0.36 3.13
CA LYS A 29 4.98 1.04 4.20
C LYS A 29 6.47 1.27 3.87
N ASN A 30 7.03 0.47 2.96
CA ASN A 30 8.43 0.57 2.53
C ASN A 30 8.60 1.50 1.31
N SER A 31 7.56 2.24 0.91
CA SER A 31 7.61 3.19 -0.20
C SER A 31 8.39 4.48 0.12
N GLY A 32 8.75 4.72 1.38
CA GLY A 32 9.41 5.96 1.81
C GLY A 32 8.45 7.05 2.28
N GLU A 33 7.14 6.83 2.15
CA GLU A 33 6.09 7.73 2.63
C GLU A 33 5.60 7.30 4.04
N PRO A 34 5.17 8.25 4.90
CA PRO A 34 4.57 7.94 6.20
C PRO A 34 3.36 7.01 6.07
N LEU A 35 3.22 6.06 7.00
CA LEU A 35 2.12 5.10 6.95
C LEU A 35 0.76 5.79 7.08
N GLU A 36 0.68 6.83 7.89
CA GLU A 36 -0.53 7.63 8.09
C GLU A 36 -0.99 8.29 6.77
N ASP A 37 -0.05 8.76 5.95
CA ASP A 37 -0.36 9.36 4.64
C ASP A 37 -0.87 8.30 3.65
N LEU A 38 -0.25 7.12 3.66
CA LEU A 38 -0.72 5.96 2.88
C LEU A 38 -2.12 5.51 3.31
N GLU A 39 -2.42 5.52 4.61
CA GLU A 39 -3.77 5.23 5.12
C GLU A 39 -4.77 6.28 4.64
N GLN A 40 -4.44 7.57 4.68
CA GLN A 40 -5.30 8.66 4.19
C GLN A 40 -5.64 8.49 2.70
N LEU A 41 -4.63 8.23 1.87
CA LEU A 41 -4.83 7.94 0.44
C LEU A 41 -5.70 6.70 0.23
N GLY A 42 -5.49 5.68 1.07
CA GLY A 42 -6.33 4.49 1.07
C GLY A 42 -7.79 4.81 1.41
N TYR A 43 -8.06 5.73 2.33
CA TYR A 43 -9.42 6.19 2.62
C TYR A 43 -10.05 6.94 1.46
N ILE A 44 -9.28 7.76 0.73
CA ILE A 44 -9.76 8.41 -0.51
C ILE A 44 -10.18 7.35 -1.53
N GLY A 45 -9.37 6.31 -1.72
CA GLY A 45 -9.69 5.19 -2.60
C GLY A 45 -10.93 4.42 -2.16
N LEU A 46 -11.12 4.23 -0.85
CA LEU A 46 -12.33 3.60 -0.31
C LEU A 46 -13.57 4.46 -0.59
N ILE A 47 -13.51 5.77 -0.39
CA ILE A 47 -14.64 6.69 -0.67
C ILE A 47 -15.01 6.62 -2.16
N ASN A 48 -14.01 6.66 -3.05
CA ASN A 48 -14.23 6.50 -4.49
C ASN A 48 -14.88 5.15 -4.82
N ALA A 49 -14.45 4.07 -4.17
CA ALA A 49 -15.06 2.76 -4.34
C ALA A 49 -16.51 2.72 -3.87
N ILE A 50 -16.84 3.33 -2.73
CA ILE A 50 -18.22 3.42 -2.22
C ILE A 50 -19.12 4.13 -3.23
N ASN A 51 -18.65 5.26 -3.77
CA ASN A 51 -19.42 6.08 -4.71
C ASN A 51 -19.66 5.39 -6.08
N LEU A 52 -18.70 4.58 -6.54
CA LEU A 52 -18.71 4.00 -7.89
C LEU A 52 -19.15 2.52 -7.93
N TYR A 53 -19.29 1.89 -6.77
CA TYR A 53 -19.63 0.47 -6.71
C TYR A 53 -21.07 0.20 -7.16
N ASN A 54 -21.21 -0.70 -8.14
CA ASN A 54 -22.49 -1.20 -8.60
C ASN A 54 -22.63 -2.70 -8.26
N ARG A 55 -23.59 -3.03 -7.38
CA ARG A 55 -23.87 -4.39 -6.92
C ARG A 55 -24.37 -5.33 -8.02
N GLN A 56 -24.94 -4.80 -9.10
CA GLN A 56 -25.42 -5.59 -10.24
C GLN A 56 -24.28 -6.31 -10.99
N ARG A 57 -23.02 -5.90 -10.78
CA ARG A 57 -21.86 -6.50 -11.44
C ARG A 57 -21.39 -7.82 -10.79
N ASN A 58 -22.08 -8.36 -9.78
CA ASN A 58 -21.77 -9.63 -9.12
C ASN A 58 -20.33 -9.78 -8.58
N VAL A 59 -19.66 -8.67 -8.28
CA VAL A 59 -18.33 -8.67 -7.65
C VAL A 59 -18.47 -8.23 -6.20
N LYS A 60 -17.77 -8.89 -5.28
CA LYS A 60 -17.74 -8.49 -3.86
C LYS A 60 -17.17 -7.08 -3.72
N PHE A 61 -17.75 -6.26 -2.84
CA PHE A 61 -17.30 -4.90 -2.61
C PHE A 61 -15.83 -4.84 -2.19
N GLU A 62 -15.38 -5.77 -1.34
CA GLU A 62 -14.00 -5.86 -0.86
C GLU A 62 -13.01 -5.99 -2.02
N THR A 63 -13.35 -6.80 -3.03
CA THR A 63 -12.53 -6.96 -4.23
C THR A 63 -12.45 -5.65 -5.00
N TYR A 64 -13.59 -4.98 -5.19
CA TYR A 64 -13.65 -3.69 -5.89
C TYR A 64 -12.89 -2.59 -5.16
N ALA A 65 -13.14 -2.42 -3.86
CA ALA A 65 -12.47 -1.43 -3.02
C ALA A 65 -10.96 -1.64 -2.97
N SER A 66 -10.49 -2.89 -2.94
CA SER A 66 -9.05 -3.18 -2.94
C SER A 66 -8.33 -2.61 -4.17
N TRP A 67 -8.98 -2.61 -5.33
CA TRP A 67 -8.43 -2.00 -6.55
C TRP A 67 -8.27 -0.48 -6.42
N PHE A 68 -9.30 0.21 -5.92
CA PHE A 68 -9.26 1.67 -5.74
C PHE A 68 -8.26 2.08 -4.67
N ILE A 69 -8.29 1.46 -3.49
CA ILE A 69 -7.38 1.75 -2.37
C ILE A 69 -5.92 1.60 -2.82
N SER A 70 -5.58 0.47 -3.44
CA SER A 70 -4.21 0.25 -3.91
C SER A 70 -3.83 1.11 -5.11
N GLY A 71 -4.82 1.51 -5.92
CA GLY A 71 -4.66 2.42 -7.05
C GLY A 71 -4.24 3.81 -6.59
N GLU A 72 -5.02 4.44 -5.70
CA GLU A 72 -4.74 5.79 -5.16
C GLU A 72 -3.35 5.86 -4.52
N ILE A 73 -3.01 4.86 -3.71
CA ILE A 73 -1.69 4.79 -3.05
C ILE A 73 -0.56 4.69 -4.09
N ARG A 74 -0.69 3.81 -5.10
CA ARG A 74 0.32 3.67 -6.16
C ARG A 74 0.45 4.94 -7.00
N HIS A 75 -0.66 5.59 -7.32
CA HIS A 75 -0.66 6.85 -8.09
C HIS A 75 0.11 7.93 -7.35
N TYR A 76 -0.21 8.15 -6.07
CA TYR A 76 0.51 9.11 -5.25
C TYR A 76 2.01 8.82 -5.15
N ILE A 77 2.38 7.57 -4.85
CA ILE A 77 3.80 7.17 -4.76
C ILE A 77 4.51 7.46 -6.09
N ARG A 78 3.91 7.08 -7.22
CA ARG A 78 4.50 7.30 -8.54
C ARG A 78 4.69 8.79 -8.81
N ASP A 79 3.67 9.60 -8.57
CA ASP A 79 3.70 11.02 -8.90
C ASP A 79 4.70 11.79 -8.01
N ARG A 80 4.87 11.38 -6.74
CA ARG A 80 5.89 11.92 -5.80
C ARG A 80 7.31 11.44 -6.11
N HIS A 81 7.50 10.16 -6.40
CA HIS A 81 8.82 9.60 -6.69
C HIS A 81 9.33 9.95 -8.10
N GLN A 82 8.45 10.33 -9.02
CA GLN A 82 8.85 10.86 -10.33
C GLN A 82 9.58 12.21 -10.22
N ALA A 83 9.46 12.95 -9.11
CA ALA A 83 10.24 14.17 -8.88
C ALA A 83 11.75 13.91 -8.73
N ILE A 84 12.15 12.69 -8.30
CA ILE A 84 13.55 12.28 -8.19
C ILE A 84 13.73 10.98 -8.96
N LYS A 85 14.24 11.06 -10.19
CA LYS A 85 14.51 9.88 -11.02
C LYS A 85 15.52 8.96 -10.32
N ILE A 86 15.03 7.90 -9.69
CA ILE A 86 15.86 6.88 -9.05
C ILE A 86 16.61 6.12 -10.16
N PRO A 87 17.95 6.06 -10.14
CA PRO A 87 18.71 5.23 -11.06
C PRO A 87 18.32 3.76 -10.94
N HIS A 88 18.17 3.07 -12.07
CA HIS A 88 17.74 1.67 -12.15
C HIS A 88 18.55 0.72 -11.25
N TRP A 89 19.86 0.95 -11.12
CA TRP A 89 20.74 0.14 -10.27
C TRP A 89 20.36 0.17 -8.78
N ILE A 90 19.78 1.28 -8.30
CA ILE A 90 19.30 1.39 -6.92
C ILE A 90 18.04 0.54 -6.73
N THR A 91 17.12 0.56 -7.70
CA THR A 91 15.92 -0.30 -7.66
C THR A 91 16.30 -1.78 -7.70
N GLU A 92 17.26 -2.15 -8.55
CA GLU A 92 17.81 -3.51 -8.63
C GLU A 92 18.45 -3.94 -7.31
N LEU A 93 19.17 -3.02 -6.64
CA LEU A 93 19.78 -3.24 -5.35
C LEU A 93 18.75 -3.47 -4.25
N ASN A 94 17.72 -2.62 -4.17
CA ASN A 94 16.65 -2.75 -3.18
C ASN A 94 15.93 -4.10 -3.32
N ARG A 95 15.65 -4.55 -4.54
CA ARG A 95 15.07 -5.89 -4.78
C ARG A 95 15.94 -7.01 -4.23
N LYS A 96 17.26 -6.96 -4.46
CA LYS A 96 18.20 -7.97 -3.94
C LYS A 96 18.27 -7.96 -2.42
N ILE A 97 18.20 -6.79 -1.80
CA ILE A 97 18.16 -6.64 -0.35
C ILE A 97 16.88 -7.28 0.20
N ASP A 98 15.72 -6.99 -0.39
CA ASP A 98 14.43 -7.55 0.05
C ASP A 98 14.40 -9.08 -0.05
N GLU A 99 14.85 -9.63 -1.19
CA GLU A 99 14.96 -11.08 -1.39
C GLU A 99 15.87 -11.74 -0.35
N PHE A 100 17.01 -11.12 -0.05
CA PHE A 100 17.94 -11.61 0.95
C PHE A 100 17.35 -11.58 2.35
N ILE A 101 16.68 -10.49 2.73
CA ILE A 101 16.04 -10.36 4.05
C ILE A 101 14.97 -11.43 4.22
N VAL A 102 14.14 -11.67 3.20
CA VAL A 102 13.12 -12.72 3.23
C VAL A 102 13.77 -14.09 3.44
N LYS A 103 14.81 -14.41 2.67
CA LYS A 103 15.52 -15.69 2.78
C LYS A 103 16.19 -15.87 4.15
N TYR A 104 16.92 -14.85 4.61
CA TYR A 104 17.61 -14.89 5.90
C TYR A 104 16.64 -15.05 7.06
N LYS A 105 15.50 -14.37 7.01
CA LYS A 105 14.45 -14.46 8.03
C LYS A 105 13.82 -15.86 8.08
N GLN A 106 13.66 -16.52 6.93
CA GLN A 106 13.16 -17.90 6.88
C GLN A 106 14.14 -18.89 7.53
N GLU A 107 15.44 -18.73 7.26
CA GLU A 107 16.49 -19.64 7.75
C GLU A 107 16.82 -19.43 9.23
N THR A 108 16.87 -18.18 9.70
CA THR A 108 17.39 -17.85 11.05
C THR A 108 16.32 -17.37 12.03
N LYS A 109 15.10 -17.11 11.56
CA LYS A 109 14.02 -16.39 12.31
C LYS A 109 14.43 -15.00 12.82
N GLN A 110 15.55 -14.47 12.35
CA GLN A 110 16.11 -13.18 12.77
C GLN A 110 16.26 -12.24 11.57
N ILE A 111 16.49 -10.95 11.84
CA ILE A 111 16.74 -9.92 10.82
C ILE A 111 18.26 -9.77 10.68
N PRO A 112 18.82 -9.72 9.45
CA PRO A 112 20.26 -9.64 9.27
C PRO A 112 20.80 -8.27 9.68
N PHE A 113 21.97 -8.25 10.31
CA PHE A 113 22.66 -7.01 10.64
C PHE A 113 23.21 -6.32 9.39
N LEU A 114 23.32 -4.98 9.38
CA LEU A 114 23.76 -4.20 8.21
C LEU A 114 25.12 -4.68 7.67
N LYS A 115 26.09 -4.93 8.55
CA LYS A 115 27.42 -5.47 8.18
C LYS A 115 27.33 -6.80 7.42
N PHE A 116 26.33 -7.62 7.72
CA PHE A 116 26.10 -8.90 7.07
C PHE A 116 25.49 -8.73 5.67
N LEU A 117 24.58 -7.76 5.50
CA LEU A 117 24.03 -7.39 4.18
C LEU A 117 25.15 -6.91 3.25
N LEU A 118 25.99 -5.98 3.70
CA LEU A 118 27.08 -5.41 2.89
C LEU A 118 28.11 -6.47 2.43
N LYS A 119 28.30 -7.54 3.21
CA LYS A 119 29.23 -8.62 2.87
C LYS A 119 28.69 -9.58 1.81
N ASN A 120 27.38 -9.78 1.78
CA ASN A 120 26.74 -10.78 0.90
C ASN A 120 26.11 -10.15 -0.35
N ILE A 121 25.85 -8.84 -0.34
CA ILE A 121 25.30 -8.12 -1.47
C ILE A 121 26.44 -7.33 -2.12
N ARG A 122 26.88 -7.79 -3.30
CA ARG A 122 27.92 -7.10 -4.07
C ARG A 122 27.33 -5.83 -4.70
N PHE A 123 27.88 -4.68 -4.30
CA PHE A 123 27.75 -3.40 -4.99
C PHE A 123 28.57 -3.49 -6.28
N ARG A 124 27.94 -3.34 -7.44
CA ARG A 124 28.64 -3.29 -8.73
C ARG A 124 28.56 -1.88 -9.28
#